data_AF-A0A3D2Q628-F1
#
_entry.id   AF-A0A3D2Q628-F1
#
_cell.length_a   1.000
_cell.length_b   1.000
_cell.length_c   1.000
_cell.angle_alpha   90.00
_cell.angle_beta   90.00
_cell.angle_gamma   90.00
#
_symmetry.space_group_name_H-M   'P 1'
#
loop_
_entity.id
_entity.type
_entity.pdbx_description
1 polymer ?
#
loop_
_entity_poly.entity_id
_entity_poly.type
_entity_poly.pdbx_seq_one_letter_code
_entity_poly.pdbx_strand_id
1 'polypeptide(L)'
;MKRIVLIKSRLDRSGGAEKYAWRLLTAFLKESCRVTLLTSGKVSSPLPAKDLIIHSLHSKKKLSFRQVRAFDRFCLRHCLKNETILGLDRTSFQTHLRASNGVHAAYLHHRSQGESLFRALSFSLNPLHRTLLKIEKNSFTHPALQKIIVNSHLVKRELLSYYPVDEKKVVVVHNGVEWEEKRDAFDSWKEGRENALARFNLSPHSFHLLFLGHNFRRKGLEPLLRGLALLLHEEIHLSIVGRDKQEGYFRNLVKTLRLENRVSFFKQQTDTTPFYQLADALAIPSWYDPFANVTVEALSMGVYLLSSKTNGGHEVVKEGCGSLFPSLTSNEAVALALKQALSHPKTEERARAIRNSVKELDFSIQLPRITRLCLA
;
A
#
# COMPACT_ATOMS: atom_id res chain seq x y z
N MET A 1 23.93 -19.59 14.68
CA MET A 1 22.70 -18.78 14.60
C MET A 1 22.92 -17.64 13.63
N LYS A 2 22.08 -17.53 12.58
CA LYS A 2 22.17 -16.45 11.59
C LYS A 2 21.80 -15.11 12.25
N ARG A 3 22.47 -14.03 11.84
CA ARG A 3 22.18 -12.66 12.30
C ARG A 3 21.57 -11.88 11.14
N ILE A 4 20.49 -11.15 11.42
CA ILE A 4 19.85 -10.29 10.44
C ILE A 4 19.59 -8.91 11.02
N VAL A 5 19.90 -7.88 10.23
CA VAL A 5 19.58 -6.49 10.54
C VAL A 5 18.34 -6.10 9.73
N LEU A 6 17.27 -5.67 10.39
CA LEU A 6 16.07 -5.15 9.75
C LEU A 6 16.01 -3.63 9.90
N ILE A 7 15.88 -2.91 8.79
CA ILE A 7 15.80 -1.44 8.78
C ILE A 7 14.37 -1.00 8.47
N LYS A 8 13.71 -0.35 9.44
CA LYS A 8 12.41 0.32 9.23
C LYS A 8 12.30 1.54 10.13
N SER A 9 12.24 2.72 9.53
CA SER A 9 11.98 3.98 10.25
C SER A 9 10.54 4.04 10.77
N ARG A 10 10.36 4.74 11.89
CA ARG A 10 9.04 5.10 12.47
C ARG A 10 8.08 3.92 12.68
N LEU A 11 8.57 2.88 13.37
CA LEU A 11 7.71 1.76 13.83
C LEU A 11 6.75 2.14 14.97
N ASP A 12 6.77 3.39 15.42
CA ASP A 12 5.91 3.96 16.45
C ASP A 12 4.46 4.24 15.97
N ARG A 13 4.14 3.90 14.72
CA ARG A 13 2.86 4.20 14.08
C ARG A 13 2.07 2.95 13.75
N SER A 14 0.75 3.08 13.71
CA SER A 14 -0.12 2.06 13.13
C SER A 14 -0.24 2.28 11.62
N GLY A 15 0.12 1.27 10.83
CA GLY A 15 0.06 1.30 9.38
C GLY A 15 0.41 -0.06 8.78
N GLY A 16 0.09 -0.25 7.49
CA GLY A 16 0.33 -1.52 6.80
C GLY A 16 1.82 -1.88 6.73
N ALA A 17 2.70 -0.88 6.52
CA ALA A 17 4.14 -1.11 6.45
C ALA A 17 4.75 -1.46 7.82
N GLU A 18 4.24 -0.86 8.89
CA GLU A 18 4.66 -1.15 10.27
C GLU A 18 4.19 -2.52 10.72
N LYS A 19 2.91 -2.88 10.50
CA LYS A 19 2.39 -4.24 10.74
C LYS A 19 3.22 -5.29 10.00
N TYR A 20 3.51 -5.03 8.73
CA TYR A 20 4.31 -5.91 7.89
C TYR A 20 5.74 -6.11 8.44
N ALA A 21 6.40 -5.04 8.88
CA ALA A 21 7.72 -5.13 9.48
C ALA A 21 7.73 -6.00 10.76
N TRP A 22 6.73 -5.86 11.63
CA TRP A 22 6.57 -6.72 12.80
C TRP A 22 6.36 -8.18 12.43
N ARG A 23 5.54 -8.47 11.40
CA ARG A 23 5.36 -9.84 10.88
C ARG A 23 6.67 -10.44 10.38
N LEU A 24 7.51 -9.67 9.68
CA LEU A 24 8.84 -10.14 9.25
C LEU A 24 9.77 -10.41 10.43
N LEU A 25 9.82 -9.51 11.42
CA LEU A 25 10.63 -9.71 12.63
C LEU A 25 10.23 -11.03 13.30
N THR A 26 8.93 -11.28 13.49
CA THR A 26 8.42 -12.54 14.03
C THR A 26 8.83 -13.75 13.18
N ALA A 27 8.76 -13.64 11.84
CA ALA A 27 9.14 -14.71 10.94
C ALA A 27 10.63 -15.07 11.08
N PHE A 28 11.53 -14.08 11.16
CA PHE A 28 12.96 -14.34 11.38
C PHE A 28 13.26 -14.94 12.75
N LEU A 29 12.57 -14.50 13.81
CA LEU A 29 12.73 -15.09 15.14
C LEU A 29 12.28 -16.55 15.18
N LYS A 30 11.19 -16.91 14.46
CA LYS A 30 10.74 -18.31 14.31
C LYS A 30 11.77 -19.19 13.59
N GLU A 31 12.53 -18.62 12.66
CA GLU A 31 13.66 -19.28 11.96
C GLU A 31 14.94 -19.30 12.81
N SER A 32 14.84 -19.09 14.13
CA SER A 32 15.98 -19.07 15.08
C SER A 32 17.09 -18.08 14.67
N CYS A 33 16.73 -16.93 14.09
CA CYS A 33 17.68 -15.85 13.79
C CYS A 33 17.80 -14.88 14.97
N ARG A 34 19.01 -14.35 15.20
CA ARG A 34 19.19 -13.12 15.99
C ARG A 34 18.86 -11.93 15.13
N VAL A 35 17.97 -11.06 15.61
CA VAL A 35 17.46 -9.93 14.84
C VAL A 35 17.87 -8.62 15.49
N THR A 36 18.49 -7.74 14.70
CA THR A 36 18.77 -6.35 15.08
C THR A 36 17.83 -5.43 14.32
N LEU A 37 16.93 -4.74 15.01
CA LEU A 37 16.05 -3.74 14.43
C LEU A 37 16.69 -2.35 14.51
N LEU A 38 16.87 -1.71 13.36
CA LEU A 38 17.26 -0.30 13.25
C LEU A 38 16.03 0.55 12.91
N THR A 39 15.66 1.44 13.83
CA THR A 39 14.44 2.25 13.69
C THR A 39 14.62 3.69 14.18
N SER A 40 13.53 4.46 14.16
CA SER A 40 13.52 5.85 14.63
C SER A 40 12.23 6.14 15.40
N GLY A 41 12.32 6.88 16.50
CA GLY A 41 11.17 7.22 17.35
C GLY A 41 11.06 6.34 18.59
N LYS A 42 9.96 6.48 19.34
CA LYS A 42 9.71 5.65 20.54
C LYS A 42 9.06 4.34 20.12
N VAL A 43 9.73 3.21 20.32
CA VAL A 43 9.23 1.89 19.92
C VAL A 43 9.03 1.03 21.14
N SER A 44 7.80 0.57 21.35
CA SER A 44 7.46 -0.53 22.26
C SER A 44 7.39 -1.81 21.44
N SER A 45 8.26 -2.77 21.74
CA SER A 45 8.24 -4.07 21.07
C SER A 45 7.06 -4.91 21.55
N PRO A 46 6.21 -5.46 20.66
CA PRO A 46 5.26 -6.50 21.02
C PRO A 46 5.92 -7.89 21.10
N LEU A 47 7.18 -8.01 20.72
CA LEU A 47 7.94 -9.28 20.65
C LEU A 47 8.85 -9.44 21.87
N PRO A 48 9.08 -10.68 22.33
CA PRO A 48 9.98 -10.95 23.45
C PRO A 48 11.40 -10.48 23.14
N ALA A 49 12.13 -10.02 24.17
CA ALA A 49 13.48 -9.48 24.00
C ALA A 49 14.53 -10.54 23.65
N LYS A 50 14.21 -11.83 23.83
CA LYS A 50 15.13 -12.93 23.53
C LYS A 50 15.40 -12.95 22.02
N ASP A 51 16.67 -12.74 21.66
CA ASP A 51 17.17 -12.67 20.28
C ASP A 51 16.70 -11.45 19.44
N LEU A 52 16.11 -10.42 20.06
CA LEU A 52 15.76 -9.14 19.42
C LEU A 52 16.50 -7.96 20.07
N ILE A 53 17.36 -7.30 19.30
CA ILE A 53 18.05 -6.06 19.69
C ILE A 53 17.42 -4.89 18.94
N ILE A 54 17.08 -3.80 19.64
CA ILE A 54 16.47 -2.61 19.02
C ILE A 54 17.39 -1.41 19.22
N HIS A 55 17.86 -0.83 18.13
CA HIS A 55 18.49 0.49 18.13
C HIS A 55 17.53 1.51 17.50
N SER A 56 17.20 2.56 18.25
CA SER A 56 16.32 3.62 17.77
C SER A 56 17.01 4.99 17.75
N LEU A 57 16.95 5.66 16.61
CA LEU A 57 17.34 7.06 16.48
C LEU A 57 16.21 7.97 16.96
N HIS A 58 16.51 8.91 17.86
CA HIS A 58 15.57 9.96 18.21
C HIS A 58 15.22 10.81 16.97
N SER A 59 13.93 10.96 16.67
CA SER A 59 13.47 11.70 15.48
C SER A 59 12.26 12.59 15.78
N LYS A 60 12.27 13.81 15.23
CA LYS A 60 11.11 14.73 15.25
C LYS A 60 10.00 14.27 14.27
N LYS A 61 8.76 14.73 14.46
CA LYS A 61 7.57 14.26 13.70
C LYS A 61 7.59 14.56 12.18
N LYS A 62 8.14 15.69 11.72
CA LYS A 62 8.07 16.11 10.30
C LYS A 62 9.28 15.66 9.49
N LEU A 63 9.05 14.88 8.42
CA LEU A 63 10.09 14.37 7.51
C LEU A 63 10.86 15.54 6.85
N SER A 64 12.18 15.53 6.93
CA SER A 64 13.07 16.51 6.30
C SER A 64 14.34 15.85 5.78
N PHE A 65 15.06 16.51 4.85
CA PHE A 65 16.30 15.97 4.31
C PHE A 65 17.36 15.70 5.39
N ARG A 66 17.41 16.53 6.44
CA ARG A 66 18.30 16.36 7.59
C ARG A 66 17.99 15.09 8.36
N GLN A 67 16.70 14.78 8.55
CA GLN A 67 16.27 13.56 9.22
C GLN A 67 16.58 12.32 8.38
N VAL A 68 16.31 12.37 7.07
CA VAL A 68 16.63 11.28 6.16
C VAL A 68 18.14 10.99 6.20
N ARG A 69 19.00 12.01 6.11
CA ARG A 69 20.47 11.83 6.24
C ARG A 69 20.91 11.37 7.63
N ALA A 70 20.23 11.81 8.69
CA ALA A 70 20.56 11.38 10.05
C ALA A 70 20.24 9.89 10.24
N PHE A 71 19.07 9.44 9.78
CA PHE A 71 18.68 8.04 9.83
C PHE A 71 19.56 7.16 8.94
N ASP A 72 19.91 7.63 7.74
CA ASP A 72 20.83 6.93 6.84
C ASP A 72 22.21 6.72 7.48
N ARG A 73 22.81 7.79 8.04
CA ARG A 73 24.08 7.71 8.78
C ARG A 73 23.99 6.82 10.01
N PHE A 74 22.86 6.86 10.71
CA PHE A 74 22.61 5.98 11.85
C PHE A 74 22.61 4.52 11.43
N CYS A 75 21.95 4.17 10.33
CA CYS A 75 21.95 2.81 9.81
C CYS A 75 23.36 2.36 9.40
N LEU A 76 24.10 3.21 8.67
CA LEU A 76 25.47 2.92 8.25
C LEU A 76 26.43 2.64 9.43
N ARG A 77 26.21 3.26 10.59
CA ARG A 77 27.03 3.04 11.79
C ARG A 77 26.74 1.72 12.51
N HIS A 78 25.53 1.18 12.36
CA HIS A 78 25.09 -0.03 13.07
C HIS A 78 25.09 -1.28 12.18
N CYS A 79 25.23 -1.13 10.86
CA CYS A 79 25.33 -2.25 9.94
C CYS A 79 26.77 -2.75 9.84
N LEU A 80 27.00 -4.04 10.10
CA LEU A 80 28.30 -4.68 9.88
C LEU A 80 28.38 -5.25 8.46
N LYS A 81 29.60 -5.28 7.88
CA LYS A 81 29.81 -5.73 6.48
C LYS A 81 29.45 -7.20 6.23
N ASN A 82 29.45 -8.05 7.27
CA ASN A 82 29.25 -9.49 7.16
C ASN A 82 27.83 -9.94 7.56
N GLU A 83 26.89 -9.00 7.71
CA GLU A 83 25.51 -9.30 8.12
C GLU A 83 24.55 -9.24 6.93
N THR A 84 23.50 -10.07 6.98
CA THR A 84 22.33 -9.86 6.13
C THR A 84 21.60 -8.62 6.64
N ILE A 85 21.47 -7.60 5.79
CA ILE A 85 20.79 -6.34 6.12
C ILE A 85 19.60 -6.22 5.18
N LEU A 86 18.40 -6.41 5.73
CA LEU A 86 17.13 -6.22 5.03
C LEU A 86 16.56 -4.84 5.35
N GLY A 87 16.57 -3.92 4.39
CA GLY A 87 15.85 -2.66 4.55
C GLY A 87 14.47 -2.68 3.92
N LEU A 88 13.50 -2.19 4.69
CA LEU A 88 12.12 -1.92 4.27
C LEU A 88 11.92 -0.45 3.90
N ASP A 89 12.88 0.40 4.26
CA ASP A 89 12.97 1.81 3.90
C ASP A 89 14.25 2.09 3.08
N ARG A 90 14.30 3.25 2.43
CA ARG A 90 15.45 3.65 1.63
C ARG A 90 16.64 4.07 2.53
N THR A 91 17.72 3.31 2.46
CA THR A 91 19.04 3.64 3.02
C THR A 91 20.13 3.45 1.97
N SER A 92 21.27 4.12 2.13
CA SER A 92 22.39 4.11 1.19
C SER A 92 23.09 2.74 1.12
N PHE A 93 22.85 1.87 2.10
CA PHE A 93 23.47 0.55 2.19
C PHE A 93 22.52 -0.46 2.81
N GLN A 94 22.48 -1.64 2.19
CA GLN A 94 21.80 -2.86 2.61
C GLN A 94 22.20 -4.00 1.65
N THR A 95 22.16 -5.25 2.10
CA THR A 95 22.42 -6.41 1.23
C THR A 95 21.14 -6.91 0.58
N HIS A 96 19.99 -6.70 1.24
CA HIS A 96 18.66 -7.02 0.77
C HIS A 96 17.75 -5.80 0.92
N LEU A 97 16.98 -5.48 -0.11
CA LEU A 97 16.03 -4.36 -0.07
C LEU A 97 14.64 -4.86 -0.42
N ARG A 98 13.63 -4.58 0.41
CA ARG A 98 12.23 -4.65 -0.02
C ARG A 98 11.72 -3.26 -0.38
N ALA A 99 11.66 -2.97 -1.69
CA ALA A 99 11.28 -1.67 -2.23
C ALA A 99 9.75 -1.44 -2.26
N SER A 100 9.06 -1.68 -1.13
CA SER A 100 7.59 -1.56 -1.03
C SER A 100 7.06 -0.15 -1.32
N ASN A 101 7.89 0.87 -1.08
CA ASN A 101 7.56 2.27 -1.34
C ASN A 101 7.76 2.69 -2.82
N GLY A 102 8.01 1.72 -3.72
CA GLY A 102 8.32 1.94 -5.13
C GLY A 102 9.66 2.63 -5.36
N VAL A 103 9.87 3.09 -6.59
CA VAL A 103 11.05 3.87 -6.99
C VAL A 103 10.75 5.36 -6.84
N HIS A 104 11.58 6.10 -6.11
CA HIS A 104 11.35 7.53 -5.84
C HIS A 104 11.52 8.37 -7.11
N ALA A 105 12.46 8.01 -7.99
CA ALA A 105 12.58 8.62 -9.32
C ALA A 105 11.29 8.49 -10.15
N ALA A 106 10.72 7.28 -10.23
CA ALA A 106 9.45 7.02 -10.90
C ALA A 106 8.29 7.79 -10.27
N TYR A 107 8.20 7.80 -8.93
CA TYR A 107 7.20 8.58 -8.20
C TYR A 107 7.24 10.07 -8.58
N LEU A 108 8.43 10.68 -8.65
CA LEU A 108 8.56 12.09 -9.04
C LEU A 108 8.14 12.32 -10.50
N HIS A 109 8.47 11.39 -11.40
CA HIS A 109 8.05 11.46 -12.80
C HIS A 109 6.53 11.43 -12.92
N HIS A 110 5.86 10.41 -12.37
CA HIS A 110 4.40 10.32 -12.37
C HIS A 110 3.73 11.53 -11.73
N ARG A 111 4.29 12.01 -10.61
CA ARG A 111 3.76 13.20 -9.94
C ARG A 111 3.90 14.45 -10.81
N SER A 112 5.00 14.59 -11.56
CA SER A 112 5.24 15.77 -12.41
C SER A 112 4.22 15.89 -13.56
N GLN A 113 3.70 14.77 -14.06
CA GLN A 113 2.70 14.77 -15.14
C GLN A 113 1.34 15.37 -14.72
N GLY A 114 1.02 15.33 -13.42
CA GLY A 114 -0.24 15.87 -12.88
C GLY A 114 -0.12 17.25 -12.21
N GLU A 115 1.00 17.94 -12.38
CA GLU A 115 1.29 19.23 -11.75
C GLU A 115 1.69 20.27 -12.82
N SER A 116 1.58 21.56 -12.50
CA SER A 116 2.02 22.63 -13.42
C SER A 116 3.54 22.57 -13.66
N LEU A 117 4.00 23.12 -14.79
CA LEU A 117 5.42 23.15 -15.17
C LEU A 117 6.32 23.71 -14.04
N PHE A 118 5.96 24.85 -13.46
CA PHE A 118 6.68 25.45 -12.34
C PHE A 118 6.74 24.52 -11.12
N ARG A 119 5.64 23.81 -10.83
CA ARG A 119 5.57 22.88 -9.72
C ARG A 119 6.42 21.64 -9.98
N ALA A 120 6.38 21.08 -11.18
CA ALA A 120 7.24 19.98 -11.60
C ALA A 120 8.73 20.35 -11.49
N LEU A 121 9.13 21.53 -11.99
CA LEU A 121 10.50 22.03 -11.87
C LEU A 121 10.95 22.18 -10.41
N SER A 122 10.05 22.59 -9.51
CA SER A 122 10.36 22.74 -8.08
C SER A 122 10.78 21.44 -7.39
N PHE A 123 10.38 20.27 -7.92
CA PHE A 123 10.76 18.98 -7.35
C PHE A 123 12.26 18.73 -7.47
N SER A 124 12.86 19.15 -8.60
CA SER A 124 14.29 19.04 -8.84
C SER A 124 15.12 19.93 -7.90
N LEU A 125 14.57 21.04 -7.42
CA LEU A 125 15.23 21.97 -6.50
C LEU A 125 15.06 21.57 -5.03
N ASN A 126 14.10 20.70 -4.70
CA ASN A 126 13.79 20.33 -3.34
C ASN A 126 14.91 19.46 -2.72
N PRO A 127 15.57 19.92 -1.62
CA PRO A 127 16.67 19.17 -1.00
C PRO A 127 16.31 17.78 -0.49
N LEU A 128 15.04 17.57 -0.11
CA LEU A 128 14.55 16.26 0.33
C LEU A 128 14.54 15.27 -0.84
N HIS A 129 14.00 15.68 -1.99
CA HIS A 129 13.96 14.84 -3.18
C HIS A 129 15.36 14.52 -3.70
N ARG A 130 16.25 15.52 -3.79
CA ARG A 130 17.67 15.30 -4.15
C ARG A 130 18.35 14.30 -3.21
N THR A 131 18.09 14.41 -1.91
CA THR A 131 18.67 13.49 -0.91
C THR A 131 18.14 12.08 -1.08
N LEU A 132 16.83 11.90 -1.27
CA LEU A 132 16.21 10.59 -1.49
C LEU A 132 16.72 9.94 -2.78
N LEU A 133 16.84 10.70 -3.87
CA LEU A 133 17.39 10.19 -5.14
C LEU A 133 18.86 9.74 -5.00
N LYS A 134 19.66 10.49 -4.23
CA LYS A 134 21.06 10.10 -3.95
C LYS A 134 21.14 8.81 -3.14
N ILE A 135 20.35 8.71 -2.07
CA ILE A 135 20.29 7.50 -1.22
C ILE A 135 19.80 6.30 -2.06
N GLU A 136 18.76 6.50 -2.85
CA GLU A 136 18.19 5.49 -3.72
C GLU A 136 19.21 4.98 -4.76
N LYS A 137 19.91 5.91 -5.45
CA LYS A 137 20.99 5.56 -6.38
C LYS A 137 22.08 4.76 -5.68
N ASN A 138 22.60 5.28 -4.57
CA ASN A 138 23.66 4.63 -3.80
C ASN A 138 23.27 3.20 -3.38
N SER A 139 22.02 3.03 -2.94
CA SER A 139 21.49 1.73 -2.52
C SER A 139 21.49 0.73 -3.67
N PHE A 140 20.83 1.09 -4.78
CA PHE A 140 20.61 0.19 -5.92
C PHE A 140 21.89 -0.17 -6.68
N THR A 141 22.89 0.71 -6.68
CA THR A 141 24.16 0.46 -7.37
C THR A 141 25.25 -0.07 -6.44
N HIS A 142 24.94 -0.34 -5.17
CA HIS A 142 25.93 -0.79 -4.20
C HIS A 142 26.44 -2.21 -4.55
N PRO A 143 27.76 -2.47 -4.60
CA PRO A 143 28.30 -3.79 -4.96
C PRO A 143 27.83 -4.93 -4.04
N ALA A 144 27.66 -4.64 -2.75
CA ALA A 144 27.19 -5.60 -1.76
C ALA A 144 25.67 -5.86 -1.80
N LEU A 145 24.90 -5.17 -2.65
CA LEU A 145 23.49 -5.45 -2.81
C LEU A 145 23.31 -6.79 -3.54
N GLN A 146 22.66 -7.74 -2.89
CA GLN A 146 22.47 -9.11 -3.36
C GLN A 146 21.08 -9.30 -3.97
N LYS A 147 20.03 -8.80 -3.31
CA LYS A 147 18.63 -8.94 -3.77
C LYS A 147 17.82 -7.66 -3.58
N ILE A 148 16.95 -7.40 -4.55
CA ILE A 148 15.94 -6.35 -4.50
C ILE A 148 14.58 -7.01 -4.66
N ILE A 149 13.81 -7.02 -3.59
CA ILE A 149 12.46 -7.55 -3.55
C ILE A 149 11.49 -6.40 -3.85
N VAL A 150 10.81 -6.47 -4.98
CA VAL A 150 9.79 -5.49 -5.39
C VAL A 150 8.41 -6.10 -5.24
N ASN A 151 7.41 -5.25 -4.98
CA ASN A 151 6.04 -5.68 -4.71
C ASN A 151 5.16 -5.81 -5.97
N SER A 152 5.66 -5.46 -7.15
CA SER A 152 4.94 -5.56 -8.41
C SER A 152 5.91 -5.57 -9.61
N HIS A 153 5.47 -6.11 -10.74
CA HIS A 153 6.14 -5.98 -12.02
C HIS A 153 6.18 -4.52 -12.50
N LEU A 154 5.19 -3.70 -12.14
CA LEU A 154 5.22 -2.24 -12.32
C LEU A 154 6.49 -1.64 -11.72
N VAL A 155 6.73 -1.89 -10.43
CA VAL A 155 7.93 -1.38 -9.72
C VAL A 155 9.21 -2.02 -10.26
N LYS A 156 9.18 -3.30 -10.67
CA LYS A 156 10.33 -3.95 -11.35
C LYS A 156 10.72 -3.17 -12.61
N ARG A 157 9.77 -2.89 -13.50
CA ARG A 157 10.02 -2.16 -14.75
C ARG A 157 10.56 -0.77 -14.47
N GLU A 158 9.94 -0.04 -13.53
CA GLU A 158 10.42 1.28 -13.15
C GLU A 158 11.85 1.25 -12.60
N LEU A 159 12.17 0.30 -11.73
CA LEU A 159 13.51 0.17 -11.17
C LEU A 159 14.57 0.01 -12.27
N LEU A 160 14.31 -0.88 -13.23
CA LEU A 160 15.22 -1.15 -14.35
C LEU A 160 15.31 0.03 -15.33
N SER A 161 14.24 0.81 -15.50
CA SER A 161 14.25 2.00 -16.35
C SER A 161 15.02 3.18 -15.75
N TYR A 162 15.04 3.33 -14.42
CA TYR A 162 15.66 4.48 -13.75
C TYR A 162 17.08 4.21 -13.24
N TYR A 163 17.46 2.95 -13.03
CA TYR A 163 18.73 2.58 -12.42
C TYR A 163 19.40 1.39 -13.12
N PRO A 164 20.73 1.41 -13.29
CA PRO A 164 21.47 0.29 -13.89
C PRO A 164 21.64 -0.84 -12.87
N VAL A 165 20.57 -1.61 -12.69
CA VAL A 165 20.50 -2.74 -11.75
C VAL A 165 20.54 -4.04 -12.55
N ASP A 166 21.32 -5.02 -12.08
CA ASP A 166 21.26 -6.38 -12.60
C ASP A 166 19.88 -6.99 -12.35
N GLU A 167 19.14 -7.26 -13.41
CA GLU A 167 17.79 -7.83 -13.35
C GLU A 167 17.73 -9.14 -12.55
N LYS A 168 18.80 -9.94 -12.55
CA LYS A 168 18.88 -11.21 -11.79
C LYS A 168 18.81 -10.99 -10.27
N LYS A 169 19.12 -9.79 -9.79
CA LYS A 169 18.97 -9.40 -8.38
C LYS A 169 17.54 -9.01 -8.04
N VAL A 170 16.69 -8.70 -9.03
CA VAL A 170 15.35 -8.18 -8.82
C VAL A 170 14.32 -9.32 -8.81
N VAL A 171 13.68 -9.52 -7.66
CA VAL A 171 12.67 -10.57 -7.46
C VAL A 171 11.32 -9.92 -7.16
N VAL A 172 10.29 -10.31 -7.89
CA VAL A 172 8.91 -9.86 -7.62
C VAL A 172 8.29 -10.75 -6.54
N VAL A 173 7.88 -10.14 -5.44
CA VAL A 173 7.10 -10.77 -4.37
C VAL A 173 5.98 -9.80 -3.99
N HIS A 174 4.79 -10.02 -4.53
CA HIS A 174 3.58 -9.22 -4.23
C HIS A 174 3.35 -9.11 -2.73
N ASN A 175 2.67 -8.04 -2.28
CA ASN A 175 2.40 -7.90 -0.85
C ASN A 175 1.41 -8.97 -0.39
N GLY A 176 1.69 -9.53 0.78
CA GLY A 176 0.79 -10.50 1.40
C GLY A 176 -0.41 -9.85 2.10
N VAL A 177 -1.33 -10.69 2.53
CA VAL A 177 -2.53 -10.32 3.27
C VAL A 177 -2.78 -11.33 4.39
N GLU A 178 -3.45 -10.90 5.45
CA GLU A 178 -4.01 -11.76 6.48
C GLU A 178 -5.20 -12.59 5.97
N TRP A 179 -4.99 -13.48 4.99
CA TRP A 179 -6.08 -14.25 4.41
C TRP A 179 -6.73 -15.14 5.47
N GLU A 180 -5.92 -15.94 6.16
CA GLU A 180 -6.40 -16.89 7.18
C GLU A 180 -6.98 -16.17 8.40
N GLU A 181 -6.30 -15.13 8.92
CA GLU A 181 -6.77 -14.38 10.11
C GLU A 181 -8.07 -13.61 9.84
N LYS A 182 -8.44 -13.40 8.57
CA LYS A 182 -9.71 -12.77 8.16
C LYS A 182 -10.81 -13.80 7.82
N ARG A 183 -10.60 -15.09 8.07
CA ARG A 183 -11.59 -16.13 7.74
C ARG A 183 -12.93 -15.87 8.42
N ASP A 184 -12.95 -15.71 9.73
CA ASP A 184 -14.18 -15.52 10.49
C ASP A 184 -14.91 -14.23 10.09
N ALA A 185 -14.15 -13.16 9.85
CA ALA A 185 -14.67 -11.88 9.35
C ALA A 185 -15.28 -12.00 7.94
N PHE A 186 -14.70 -12.85 7.10
CA PHE A 186 -15.27 -13.17 5.79
C PHE A 186 -16.51 -14.05 5.94
N ASP A 187 -16.47 -15.14 6.71
CA ASP A 187 -17.59 -16.07 6.82
C ASP A 187 -18.85 -15.40 7.42
N SER A 188 -18.66 -14.40 8.29
CA SER A 188 -19.72 -13.56 8.87
C SER A 188 -20.06 -12.30 8.06
N TRP A 189 -19.64 -12.17 6.79
CA TRP A 189 -19.74 -10.91 6.06
C TRP A 189 -21.17 -10.38 5.87
N LYS A 190 -22.18 -11.26 5.79
CA LYS A 190 -23.59 -10.86 5.61
C LYS A 190 -24.16 -10.18 6.86
N GLU A 191 -23.97 -10.80 8.03
CA GLU A 191 -24.31 -10.20 9.32
C GLU A 191 -23.51 -8.90 9.54
N GLY A 192 -22.20 -8.94 9.22
CA GLY A 192 -21.35 -7.76 9.26
C GLY A 192 -21.84 -6.63 8.35
N ARG A 193 -22.40 -6.94 7.18
CA ARG A 193 -23.00 -5.97 6.26
C ARG A 193 -24.26 -5.35 6.85
N GLU A 194 -25.18 -6.13 7.40
CA GLU A 194 -26.39 -5.63 8.07
C GLU A 194 -26.05 -4.70 9.24
N ASN A 195 -25.10 -5.13 10.09
CA ASN A 195 -24.59 -4.33 11.19
C ASN A 195 -23.94 -3.02 10.70
N ALA A 196 -23.17 -3.06 9.61
CA ALA A 196 -22.54 -1.87 9.03
C ALA A 196 -23.57 -0.91 8.43
N LEU A 197 -24.59 -1.41 7.74
CA LEU A 197 -25.69 -0.60 7.19
C LEU A 197 -26.41 0.18 8.29
N ALA A 198 -26.80 -0.50 9.38
CA ALA A 198 -27.44 0.13 10.52
C ALA A 198 -26.51 1.14 11.22
N ARG A 199 -25.27 0.72 11.51
CA ARG A 199 -24.27 1.56 12.22
C ARG A 199 -23.91 2.84 11.45
N PHE A 200 -23.85 2.77 10.13
CA PHE A 200 -23.46 3.89 9.28
C PHE A 200 -24.66 4.66 8.70
N ASN A 201 -25.89 4.22 9.00
CA ASN A 201 -27.14 4.78 8.49
C ASN A 201 -27.15 4.85 6.95
N LEU A 202 -26.91 3.70 6.31
CA LEU A 202 -26.82 3.55 4.86
C LEU A 202 -27.97 2.70 4.32
N SER A 203 -28.42 3.00 3.10
CA SER A 203 -29.51 2.26 2.45
C SER A 203 -29.09 0.83 2.09
N PRO A 204 -29.90 -0.20 2.39
CA PRO A 204 -29.61 -1.58 1.98
C PRO A 204 -29.80 -1.82 0.48
N HIS A 205 -30.48 -0.90 -0.23
CA HIS A 205 -30.79 -1.03 -1.65
C HIS A 205 -29.69 -0.47 -2.57
N SER A 206 -28.72 0.25 -2.01
CA SER A 206 -27.63 0.81 -2.77
C SER A 206 -26.53 -0.22 -3.04
N PHE A 207 -25.88 -0.09 -4.19
CA PHE A 207 -24.58 -0.69 -4.44
C PHE A 207 -23.51 0.05 -3.63
N HIS A 208 -22.84 -0.63 -2.71
CA HIS A 208 -21.88 0.00 -1.81
C HIS A 208 -20.47 -0.02 -2.39
N LEU A 209 -20.01 1.16 -2.80
CA LEU A 209 -18.66 1.40 -3.26
C LEU A 209 -17.78 1.86 -2.10
N LEU A 210 -16.59 1.29 -1.97
CA LEU A 210 -15.60 1.67 -0.98
C LEU A 210 -14.41 2.37 -1.64
N PHE A 211 -13.94 3.44 -1.02
CA PHE A 211 -12.65 4.03 -1.28
C PHE A 211 -11.88 4.12 0.03
N LEU A 212 -10.69 3.50 0.09
CA LEU A 212 -9.90 3.42 1.32
C LEU A 212 -8.48 3.93 1.10
N GLY A 213 -8.03 4.87 1.92
CA GLY A 213 -6.63 5.24 1.98
C GLY A 213 -6.33 6.64 2.49
N HIS A 214 -5.17 7.14 2.11
CA HIS A 214 -4.71 8.51 2.39
C HIS A 214 -4.18 9.13 1.09
N ASN A 215 -4.01 10.45 1.08
CA ASN A 215 -3.60 11.16 -0.14
C ASN A 215 -4.61 10.90 -1.27
N PHE A 216 -5.86 11.28 -1.02
CA PHE A 216 -7.04 11.05 -1.86
C PHE A 216 -6.81 11.49 -3.31
N ARG A 217 -6.09 12.62 -3.52
CA ARG A 217 -5.70 13.07 -4.86
C ARG A 217 -4.87 12.00 -5.58
N ARG A 218 -3.80 11.51 -4.96
CA ARG A 218 -2.94 10.45 -5.55
C ARG A 218 -3.72 9.15 -5.79
N LYS A 219 -4.63 8.81 -4.87
CA LYS A 219 -5.47 7.61 -4.96
C LYS A 219 -6.66 7.76 -5.94
N GLY A 220 -6.82 8.94 -6.55
CA GLY A 220 -7.79 9.22 -7.61
C GLY A 220 -9.23 9.42 -7.14
N LEU A 221 -9.42 9.98 -5.95
CA LEU A 221 -10.78 10.28 -5.47
C LEU A 221 -11.53 11.28 -6.37
N GLU A 222 -10.84 12.28 -6.91
CA GLU A 222 -11.48 13.27 -7.80
C GLU A 222 -12.08 12.64 -9.07
N PRO A 223 -11.32 11.89 -9.91
CA PRO A 223 -11.91 11.24 -11.08
C PRO A 223 -12.98 10.21 -10.70
N LEU A 224 -12.86 9.56 -9.52
CA LEU A 224 -13.92 8.70 -8.99
C LEU A 224 -15.23 9.45 -8.74
N LEU A 225 -15.17 10.59 -8.05
CA LEU A 225 -16.33 11.42 -7.79
C LEU A 225 -16.95 11.97 -9.09
N ARG A 226 -16.11 12.41 -10.03
CA ARG A 226 -16.58 12.91 -11.33
C ARG A 226 -17.23 11.80 -12.17
N GLY A 227 -16.66 10.59 -12.18
CA GLY A 227 -17.28 9.43 -12.82
C GLY A 227 -18.60 9.02 -12.16
N LEU A 228 -18.67 9.05 -10.83
CA LEU A 228 -19.91 8.78 -10.09
C LEU A 228 -21.01 9.81 -10.42
N ALA A 229 -20.64 11.07 -10.63
CA ALA A 229 -21.57 12.13 -11.04
C ALA A 229 -22.15 11.94 -12.45
N LEU A 230 -21.60 11.03 -13.27
CA LEU A 230 -22.18 10.65 -14.56
C LEU A 230 -23.24 9.53 -14.43
N LEU A 231 -23.37 8.93 -13.24
CA LEU A 231 -24.27 7.81 -12.96
C LEU A 231 -25.37 8.21 -11.95
N LEU A 232 -25.94 9.41 -12.12
CA LEU A 232 -26.92 9.97 -11.16
C LEU A 232 -28.18 9.11 -11.01
N HIS A 233 -28.55 8.33 -12.04
CA HIS A 233 -29.73 7.46 -12.04
C HIS A 233 -29.48 6.08 -11.41
N GLU A 234 -28.23 5.70 -11.15
CA GLU A 234 -27.88 4.42 -10.55
C GLU A 234 -27.84 4.54 -9.02
N GLU A 235 -28.33 3.55 -8.28
CA GLU A 235 -28.30 3.52 -6.81
C GLU A 235 -26.91 3.10 -6.29
N ILE A 236 -25.93 4.01 -6.32
CA ILE A 236 -24.57 3.77 -5.78
C ILE A 236 -24.30 4.70 -4.60
N HIS A 237 -23.85 4.14 -3.49
CA HIS A 237 -23.33 4.89 -2.34
C HIS A 237 -21.81 4.68 -2.20
N LEU A 238 -21.05 5.77 -2.14
CA LEU A 238 -19.60 5.76 -1.98
C LEU A 238 -19.20 6.09 -0.54
N SER A 239 -18.60 5.12 0.14
CA SER A 239 -17.95 5.29 1.45
C SER A 239 -16.47 5.61 1.27
N ILE A 240 -16.04 6.80 1.70
CA ILE A 240 -14.65 7.26 1.67
C ILE A 240 -14.07 7.13 3.07
N VAL A 241 -13.13 6.20 3.27
CA VAL A 241 -12.53 5.90 4.57
C VAL A 241 -11.06 6.32 4.58
N GLY A 242 -10.71 7.26 5.44
CA GLY A 242 -9.32 7.68 5.56
C GLY A 242 -9.11 9.07 6.14
N ARG A 243 -7.93 9.61 5.86
CA ARG A 243 -7.57 10.98 6.23
C ARG A 243 -6.83 11.64 5.09
N ASP A 244 -7.25 12.85 4.75
CA ASP A 244 -6.56 13.71 3.80
C ASP A 244 -6.46 15.14 4.32
N LYS A 245 -5.40 15.86 3.91
CA LYS A 245 -5.24 17.27 4.29
C LYS A 245 -6.17 18.19 3.51
N GLN A 246 -6.63 17.74 2.34
CA GLN A 246 -7.51 18.44 1.43
C GLN A 246 -8.95 17.89 1.51
N GLU A 247 -9.36 17.28 2.62
CA GLU A 247 -10.72 16.75 2.77
C GLU A 247 -11.80 17.81 2.47
N GLY A 248 -11.59 19.06 2.88
CA GLY A 248 -12.50 20.17 2.58
C GLY A 248 -12.68 20.42 1.07
N TYR A 249 -11.63 20.25 0.27
CA TYR A 249 -11.73 20.33 -1.19
C TYR A 249 -12.64 19.22 -1.74
N PHE A 250 -12.48 17.98 -1.29
CA PHE A 250 -13.31 16.86 -1.76
C PHE A 250 -14.76 16.97 -1.30
N ARG A 251 -15.01 17.47 -0.09
CA ARG A 251 -16.37 17.76 0.39
C ARG A 251 -17.05 18.85 -0.45
N ASN A 252 -16.32 19.90 -0.82
CA ASN A 252 -16.84 20.92 -1.72
C ASN A 252 -17.12 20.35 -3.12
N LEU A 253 -16.22 19.51 -3.64
CA LEU A 253 -16.43 18.83 -4.92
C LEU A 253 -17.68 17.94 -4.91
N VAL A 254 -17.92 17.18 -3.82
CA VAL A 254 -19.16 16.39 -3.66
C VAL A 254 -20.40 17.28 -3.76
N LYS A 255 -20.40 18.46 -3.14
CA LYS A 255 -21.50 19.43 -3.24
C LYS A 255 -21.68 19.97 -4.66
N THR A 256 -20.57 20.38 -5.30
CA THR A 256 -20.60 20.86 -6.68
C THR A 256 -21.15 19.81 -7.64
N LEU A 257 -20.86 18.53 -7.39
CA LEU A 257 -21.33 17.41 -8.20
C LEU A 257 -22.71 16.88 -7.78
N ARG A 258 -23.36 17.47 -6.76
CA ARG A 258 -24.67 17.05 -6.23
C ARG A 258 -24.71 15.60 -5.74
N LEU A 259 -23.64 15.18 -5.05
CA LEU A 259 -23.43 13.81 -4.57
C LEU A 259 -23.60 13.66 -3.04
N GLU A 260 -24.14 14.67 -2.35
CA GLU A 260 -24.19 14.73 -0.88
C GLU A 260 -24.91 13.54 -0.25
N ASN A 261 -25.98 13.06 -0.87
CA ASN A 261 -26.76 11.91 -0.38
C ASN A 261 -26.14 10.55 -0.78
N ARG A 262 -25.07 10.57 -1.58
CA ARG A 262 -24.45 9.39 -2.18
C ARG A 262 -23.00 9.18 -1.75
N VAL A 263 -22.45 10.09 -0.94
CA VAL A 263 -21.05 10.05 -0.53
C VAL A 263 -20.93 10.32 0.97
N SER A 264 -20.39 9.34 1.69
CA SER A 264 -20.11 9.43 3.12
C SER A 264 -18.60 9.45 3.37
N PHE A 265 -18.14 10.38 4.20
CA PHE A 265 -16.74 10.47 4.62
C PHE A 265 -16.58 9.95 6.04
N PHE A 266 -15.77 8.91 6.18
CA PHE A 266 -15.37 8.31 7.45
C PHE A 266 -13.91 8.65 7.74
N LYS A 267 -13.62 9.01 8.99
CA LYS A 267 -12.25 9.22 9.45
C LYS A 267 -11.44 7.93 9.31
N GLN A 268 -10.11 8.05 9.41
CA GLN A 268 -9.21 6.90 9.47
C GLN A 268 -9.65 5.91 10.56
N GLN A 269 -9.77 4.64 10.19
CA GLN A 269 -10.20 3.56 11.07
C GLN A 269 -9.02 2.69 11.47
N THR A 270 -9.08 2.16 12.70
CA THR A 270 -8.16 1.11 13.17
C THR A 270 -8.57 -0.26 12.65
N ASP A 271 -9.88 -0.50 12.58
CA ASP A 271 -10.51 -1.67 11.99
C ASP A 271 -11.36 -1.26 10.78
N THR A 272 -10.99 -1.79 9.62
CA THR A 272 -11.64 -1.52 8.34
C THR A 272 -12.55 -2.67 7.90
N THR A 273 -12.63 -3.74 8.71
CA THR A 273 -13.42 -4.94 8.41
C THR A 273 -14.89 -4.63 8.10
N PRO A 274 -15.60 -3.79 8.88
CA PRO A 274 -17.01 -3.48 8.59
C PRO A 274 -17.21 -2.84 7.21
N PHE A 275 -16.22 -2.07 6.73
CA PHE A 275 -16.29 -1.45 5.40
C PHE A 275 -16.10 -2.47 4.28
N TYR A 276 -15.22 -3.44 4.45
CA TYR A 276 -15.04 -4.53 3.49
C TYR A 276 -16.21 -5.53 3.51
N GLN A 277 -16.85 -5.74 4.65
CA GLN A 277 -18.07 -6.56 4.75
C GLN A 277 -19.24 -5.86 4.03
N LEU A 278 -19.40 -4.55 4.23
CA LEU A 278 -20.41 -3.72 3.57
C LEU A 278 -20.22 -3.64 2.04
N ALA A 279 -18.99 -3.44 1.58
CA ALA A 279 -18.72 -3.07 0.19
C ALA A 279 -19.05 -4.18 -0.81
N ASP A 280 -19.70 -3.80 -1.91
CA ASP A 280 -19.81 -4.61 -3.12
C ASP A 280 -18.54 -4.53 -3.97
N ALA A 281 -17.97 -3.32 -4.07
CA ALA A 281 -16.72 -3.08 -4.76
C ALA A 281 -15.80 -2.10 -4.03
N LEU A 282 -14.49 -2.24 -4.22
CA LEU A 282 -13.46 -1.30 -3.82
C LEU A 282 -12.97 -0.56 -5.07
N ALA A 283 -13.05 0.78 -5.08
CA ALA A 283 -12.47 1.63 -6.10
C ALA A 283 -11.13 2.22 -5.63
N ILE A 284 -10.04 1.81 -6.29
CA ILE A 284 -8.69 2.39 -6.13
C ILE A 284 -8.16 2.79 -7.51
N PRO A 285 -8.70 3.87 -8.09
CA PRO A 285 -8.31 4.38 -9.38
C PRO A 285 -7.08 5.28 -9.18
N SER A 286 -5.92 4.73 -8.77
CA SER A 286 -4.77 5.54 -8.35
C SER A 286 -3.93 6.06 -9.51
N TRP A 287 -3.56 7.35 -9.50
CA TRP A 287 -2.64 7.90 -10.50
C TRP A 287 -1.28 7.18 -10.51
N TYR A 288 -0.81 6.78 -9.33
CA TYR A 288 0.34 5.93 -9.16
C TYR A 288 0.32 5.32 -7.77
N ASP A 289 0.42 3.99 -7.69
CA ASP A 289 0.69 3.28 -6.45
C ASP A 289 1.59 2.06 -6.71
N PRO A 290 2.69 1.88 -5.97
CA PRO A 290 3.53 0.69 -6.10
C PRO A 290 2.78 -0.63 -5.97
N PHE A 291 1.72 -0.68 -5.13
CA PHE A 291 0.90 -1.88 -4.95
C PHE A 291 -0.49 -1.67 -4.34
N ALA A 292 -0.69 -0.67 -3.47
CA ALA A 292 -1.91 -0.45 -2.69
C ALA A 292 -2.41 -1.70 -1.93
N ASN A 293 -1.96 -1.92 -0.68
CA ASN A 293 -2.37 -3.08 0.14
C ASN A 293 -3.88 -3.28 0.27
N VAL A 294 -4.66 -2.19 0.23
CA VAL A 294 -6.13 -2.23 0.21
C VAL A 294 -6.69 -3.11 -0.91
N THR A 295 -5.95 -3.30 -2.02
CA THR A 295 -6.30 -4.22 -3.09
C THR A 295 -6.36 -5.67 -2.59
N VAL A 296 -5.27 -6.19 -2.01
CA VAL A 296 -5.25 -7.57 -1.48
C VAL A 296 -6.15 -7.72 -0.26
N GLU A 297 -6.31 -6.66 0.54
CA GLU A 297 -7.26 -6.65 1.66
C GLU A 297 -8.72 -6.80 1.19
N ALA A 298 -9.15 -6.05 0.17
CA ALA A 298 -10.49 -6.15 -0.41
C ALA A 298 -10.72 -7.51 -1.08
N LEU A 299 -9.77 -7.97 -1.90
CA LEU A 299 -9.85 -9.29 -2.53
C LEU A 299 -9.96 -10.39 -1.47
N SER A 300 -9.17 -10.33 -0.39
CA SER A 300 -9.28 -11.29 0.71
C SER A 300 -10.66 -11.28 1.39
N MET A 301 -11.40 -10.18 1.33
CA MET A 301 -12.76 -10.05 1.87
C MET A 301 -13.85 -10.32 0.83
N GLY A 302 -13.48 -10.82 -0.35
CA GLY A 302 -14.42 -11.14 -1.43
C GLY A 302 -15.05 -9.91 -2.10
N VAL A 303 -14.37 -8.76 -2.07
CA VAL A 303 -14.87 -7.50 -2.63
C VAL A 303 -14.34 -7.31 -4.05
N TYR A 304 -15.23 -6.97 -4.99
CA TYR A 304 -14.87 -6.73 -6.40
C TYR A 304 -13.95 -5.51 -6.53
N LEU A 305 -12.91 -5.57 -7.36
CA LEU A 305 -11.97 -4.46 -7.48
C LEU A 305 -12.23 -3.60 -8.72
N LEU A 306 -12.26 -2.28 -8.55
CA LEU A 306 -12.09 -1.31 -9.64
C LEU A 306 -10.74 -0.63 -9.49
N SER A 307 -9.82 -0.85 -10.42
CA SER A 307 -8.48 -0.28 -10.30
C SER A 307 -7.84 0.10 -11.63
N SER A 308 -6.99 1.12 -11.57
CA SER A 308 -6.15 1.53 -12.67
C SER A 308 -4.93 0.62 -12.81
N LYS A 309 -4.43 0.41 -14.03
CA LYS A 309 -3.16 -0.33 -14.28
C LYS A 309 -1.91 0.37 -13.70
N THR A 310 -2.03 1.62 -13.29
CA THR A 310 -1.00 2.40 -12.54
C THR A 310 -0.96 2.10 -11.03
N ASN A 311 -1.85 1.22 -10.54
CA ASN A 311 -1.76 0.63 -9.21
C ASN A 311 -1.13 -0.76 -9.34
N GLY A 312 0.08 -0.99 -8.83
CA GLY A 312 0.76 -2.30 -8.96
C GLY A 312 0.00 -3.49 -8.35
N GLY A 313 -0.97 -3.25 -7.46
CA GLY A 313 -1.86 -4.30 -6.94
C GLY A 313 -2.82 -4.88 -7.98
N HIS A 314 -2.99 -4.22 -9.14
CA HIS A 314 -3.80 -4.76 -10.23
C HIS A 314 -3.29 -6.12 -10.72
N GLU A 315 -2.00 -6.41 -10.53
CA GLU A 315 -1.35 -7.64 -11.02
C GLU A 315 -1.85 -8.91 -10.35
N VAL A 316 -2.45 -8.79 -9.16
CA VAL A 316 -3.01 -9.94 -8.42
C VAL A 316 -4.50 -10.15 -8.69
N VAL A 317 -5.11 -9.30 -9.51
CA VAL A 317 -6.54 -9.36 -9.84
C VAL A 317 -6.73 -10.39 -10.93
N LYS A 318 -7.35 -11.52 -10.56
CA LYS A 318 -7.72 -12.57 -11.52
C LYS A 318 -8.96 -12.15 -12.32
N GLU A 319 -9.16 -12.78 -13.46
CA GLU A 319 -10.34 -12.56 -14.30
C GLU A 319 -11.63 -12.75 -13.48
N GLY A 320 -12.62 -11.89 -13.73
CA GLY A 320 -13.89 -11.87 -12.99
C GLY A 320 -13.82 -11.34 -11.55
N CYS A 321 -12.62 -11.02 -11.03
CA CYS A 321 -12.46 -10.47 -9.67
C CYS A 321 -12.39 -8.94 -9.62
N GLY A 322 -12.32 -8.28 -10.76
CA GLY A 322 -12.27 -6.83 -10.86
C GLY A 322 -12.22 -6.32 -12.29
N SER A 323 -12.51 -5.03 -12.46
CA SER A 323 -12.35 -4.30 -13.72
C SER A 323 -11.10 -3.43 -13.66
N LEU A 324 -10.22 -3.61 -14.65
CA LEU A 324 -8.96 -2.88 -14.76
C LEU A 324 -9.01 -1.88 -15.92
N PHE A 325 -8.74 -0.60 -15.65
CA PHE A 325 -8.69 0.43 -16.69
C PHE A 325 -7.28 1.01 -16.85
N PRO A 326 -6.89 1.43 -18.07
CA PRO A 326 -5.52 1.82 -18.38
C PRO A 326 -5.08 3.11 -17.68
N SER A 327 -5.96 4.11 -17.56
CA SER A 327 -5.64 5.41 -16.97
C SER A 327 -6.89 6.14 -16.45
N LEU A 328 -6.64 7.23 -15.72
CA LEU A 328 -7.63 8.13 -15.10
C LEU A 328 -7.97 9.36 -15.93
N THR A 329 -7.58 9.37 -17.20
CA THR A 329 -7.61 10.59 -18.02
C THR A 329 -9.00 10.96 -18.52
N SER A 330 -9.99 10.09 -18.34
CA SER A 330 -11.39 10.32 -18.74
C SER A 330 -12.33 9.92 -17.61
N ASN A 331 -13.24 10.83 -17.24
CA ASN A 331 -14.28 10.55 -16.24
C ASN A 331 -15.27 9.51 -16.77
N GLU A 332 -15.48 9.46 -18.09
CA GLU A 332 -16.33 8.51 -18.80
C GLU A 332 -15.78 7.08 -18.67
N ALA A 333 -14.46 6.91 -18.76
CA ALA A 333 -13.83 5.61 -18.52
C ALA A 333 -14.05 5.12 -17.07
N VAL A 334 -14.00 6.03 -16.10
CA VAL A 334 -14.30 5.71 -14.69
C VAL A 334 -15.79 5.38 -14.52
N ALA A 335 -16.68 6.15 -15.12
CA ALA A 335 -18.13 5.87 -15.09
C ALA A 335 -18.47 4.52 -15.75
N LEU A 336 -17.82 4.17 -16.86
CA LEU A 336 -17.99 2.87 -17.50
C LEU A 336 -17.54 1.73 -16.59
N ALA A 337 -16.38 1.87 -15.93
CA ALA A 337 -15.90 0.87 -14.97
C ALA A 337 -16.83 0.75 -13.75
N LEU A 338 -17.39 1.86 -13.25
CA LEU A 338 -18.41 1.85 -12.20
C LEU A 338 -19.69 1.15 -12.63
N LYS A 339 -20.16 1.43 -13.86
CA LYS A 339 -21.35 0.79 -14.42
C LYS A 339 -21.15 -0.71 -14.62
N GLN A 340 -19.97 -1.13 -15.06
CA GLN A 340 -19.62 -2.56 -15.09
C GLN A 340 -19.66 -3.16 -13.68
N ALA A 341 -19.15 -2.47 -12.66
CA ALA A 341 -19.17 -2.97 -11.28
C ALA A 341 -20.58 -3.33 -10.78
N LEU A 342 -21.62 -2.61 -11.24
CA LEU A 342 -23.01 -2.87 -10.88
C LEU A 342 -23.48 -4.27 -11.27
N SER A 343 -22.93 -4.90 -12.32
CA SER A 343 -23.22 -6.28 -12.67
C SER A 343 -22.46 -7.30 -11.80
N HIS A 344 -21.64 -6.83 -10.87
CA HIS A 344 -20.83 -7.64 -9.98
C HIS A 344 -21.13 -7.41 -8.48
N PRO A 345 -22.41 -7.46 -8.02
CA PRO A 345 -22.72 -7.36 -6.59
C PRO A 345 -22.04 -8.47 -5.80
N LYS A 346 -21.78 -8.24 -4.51
CA LYS A 346 -21.14 -9.23 -3.65
C LYS A 346 -22.13 -10.32 -3.27
N THR A 347 -22.15 -11.39 -4.06
CA THR A 347 -22.88 -12.63 -3.75
C THR A 347 -21.98 -13.61 -3.02
N GLU A 348 -22.55 -14.62 -2.36
CA GLU A 348 -21.80 -15.67 -1.65
C GLU A 348 -20.76 -16.36 -2.56
N GLU A 349 -21.21 -16.80 -3.74
CA GLU A 349 -20.38 -17.48 -4.73
C GLU A 349 -19.23 -16.58 -5.22
N ARG A 350 -19.56 -15.35 -5.63
CA ARG A 350 -18.58 -14.39 -6.16
C ARG A 350 -17.59 -13.97 -5.08
N ALA A 351 -18.06 -13.68 -3.88
CA ALA A 351 -17.20 -13.31 -2.76
C ALA A 351 -16.19 -14.41 -2.43
N ARG A 352 -16.63 -15.68 -2.44
CA ARG A 352 -15.77 -16.85 -2.21
C ARG A 352 -14.75 -17.03 -3.33
N ALA A 353 -15.16 -16.90 -4.60
CA ALA A 353 -14.26 -16.96 -5.75
C ALA A 353 -13.18 -15.86 -5.68
N ILE A 354 -13.59 -14.61 -5.44
CA ILE A 354 -12.67 -13.46 -5.28
C ILE A 354 -11.71 -13.69 -4.12
N ARG A 355 -12.21 -14.13 -2.96
CA ARG A 355 -11.36 -14.42 -1.79
C ARG A 355 -10.33 -15.50 -2.08
N ASN A 356 -10.73 -16.59 -2.73
CA ASN A 356 -9.82 -17.70 -3.04
C ASN A 356 -8.76 -17.29 -4.08
N SER A 357 -9.04 -16.30 -4.93
CA SER A 357 -8.10 -15.81 -5.95
C SER A 357 -6.77 -15.34 -5.35
N VAL A 358 -6.76 -14.86 -4.11
CA VAL A 358 -5.57 -14.32 -3.41
C VAL A 358 -5.08 -15.18 -2.25
N LYS A 359 -5.55 -16.44 -2.11
CA LYS A 359 -5.16 -17.34 -1.02
C LYS A 359 -3.64 -17.56 -0.93
N GLU A 360 -2.97 -17.62 -2.08
CA GLU A 360 -1.50 -17.77 -2.18
C GLU A 360 -0.70 -16.55 -1.66
N LEU A 361 -1.39 -15.42 -1.44
CA LEU A 361 -0.81 -14.21 -0.87
C LEU A 361 -0.92 -14.17 0.65
N ASP A 362 -1.43 -15.24 1.31
CA ASP A 362 -1.45 -15.29 2.76
C ASP A 362 -0.04 -15.10 3.35
N PHE A 363 0.06 -14.38 4.47
CA PHE A 363 1.34 -14.14 5.13
C PHE A 363 2.07 -15.41 5.55
N SER A 364 1.37 -16.51 5.85
CA SER A 364 2.00 -17.81 6.15
C SER A 364 2.78 -18.38 4.96
N ILE A 365 2.45 -17.96 3.73
CA ILE A 365 3.14 -18.38 2.49
C ILE A 365 4.18 -17.33 2.07
N GLN A 366 3.80 -16.05 2.12
CA GLN A 366 4.65 -14.95 1.64
C GLN A 366 5.86 -14.68 2.55
N LEU A 367 5.71 -14.76 3.88
CA LEU A 367 6.81 -14.47 4.80
C LEU A 367 7.96 -15.49 4.67
N PRO A 368 7.74 -16.82 4.65
CA PRO A 368 8.81 -17.79 4.42
C PRO A 368 9.57 -17.59 3.10
N ARG A 369 8.87 -17.16 2.04
CA ARG A 369 9.53 -16.84 0.75
C ARG A 369 10.55 -15.71 0.92
N ILE A 370 10.21 -14.69 1.71
CA ILE A 370 11.07 -13.53 1.94
C ILE A 370 12.21 -13.86 2.90
N THR A 371 11.95 -14.61 3.97
CA THR A 371 13.00 -15.04 4.88
C THR A 371 14.04 -15.90 4.15
N ARG A 372 13.61 -16.85 3.32
CA ARG A 372 14.52 -17.66 2.47
C ARG A 372 15.35 -16.80 1.54
N LEU A 373 14.76 -15.81 0.88
CA LEU A 373 15.50 -14.87 0.01
C LEU A 373 16.58 -14.08 0.75
N CYS A 374 16.43 -13.84 2.06
CA CYS A 374 17.41 -13.11 2.87
C CYS A 374 18.46 -14.03 3.53
N LEU A 375 18.14 -15.31 3.69
CA LEU A 375 18.96 -16.28 4.41
C LEU A 375 19.70 -17.26 3.48
N ALA A 376 19.38 -17.27 2.19
CA ALA A 376 20.14 -17.94 1.14
C ALA A 376 21.45 -17.20 0.89
#